data_AF-A0A3B8YYF7-F1
#
_entry.id   AF-A0A3B8YYF7-F1
#
_cell.length_a   1.000
_cell.length_b   1.000
_cell.length_c   1.000
_cell.angle_alpha   90.00
_cell.angle_beta   90.00
_cell.angle_gamma   90.00
#
_symmetry.space_group_name_H-M   'P 1'
#
loop_
_entity.id
_entity.type
_entity.pdbx_description
1 polymer ?
#
loop_
_entity_poly.entity_id
_entity_poly.type
_entity_poly.pdbx_seq_one_letter_code
_entity_poly.pdbx_strand_id
1 'polypeptide(L)'
;MSPSSVTGGHHPEINLPFEESWELYHNSFSLCSKKLRVCLSELGLPYRDHPIDLIETGSYQNVGREFLAINPAGTVPVLVHEGHPIYESHDQIVYAARYAGAAGECLLPREEAAMALVEDWVDKASLVGDPMHGRALRAGHCVPGLTFPLFATTVSRIPVAEILKGLLRHPNKERPIAFLLLRLLGVEKFWRVPLFRAAVAQSREAMHVHLDGLEAQLQSHEGPWIVGDEFTLADVSWVVLLDRLVEADWERVFWSEELRPGVAAYWNRLQSRPSYRSAVTEMRSDHIREGIEELRVAKLRDPLLREILEGS
;
A
#
# COMPACT_ATOMS: atom_id res chain seq x y z
N MET A 1 15.93 13.98 -13.88
CA MET A 1 16.43 12.65 -14.28
C MET A 1 15.30 11.69 -14.04
N SER A 2 14.83 10.98 -15.07
CA SER A 2 13.90 9.85 -14.86
C SER A 2 14.56 8.91 -13.84
N PRO A 3 13.84 8.40 -12.83
CA PRO A 3 14.40 7.32 -12.01
C PRO A 3 14.89 6.24 -12.97
N SER A 4 16.09 5.71 -12.72
CA SER A 4 16.59 4.53 -13.44
C SER A 4 15.52 3.46 -13.31
N SER A 5 14.83 3.14 -14.40
CA SER A 5 13.80 2.13 -14.40
C SER A 5 14.49 0.79 -14.24
N VAL A 6 14.46 0.28 -13.01
CA VAL A 6 14.83 -1.10 -12.72
C VAL A 6 13.72 -1.97 -13.30
N THR A 7 14.07 -2.97 -14.09
CA THR A 7 13.11 -3.93 -14.63
C THR A 7 12.55 -4.76 -13.48
N GLY A 8 11.24 -5.05 -13.50
CA GLY A 8 10.63 -5.96 -12.52
C GLY A 8 11.11 -7.41 -12.70
N GLY A 9 10.97 -8.22 -11.66
CA GLY A 9 11.35 -9.63 -11.68
C GLY A 9 12.64 -9.95 -10.92
N HIS A 10 13.09 -11.20 -11.07
CA HIS A 10 14.25 -11.77 -10.38
C HIS A 10 15.54 -11.47 -11.16
N HIS A 11 16.55 -10.97 -10.45
CA HIS A 11 17.85 -10.57 -11.00
C HIS A 11 18.98 -11.48 -10.50
N PRO A 12 19.15 -12.69 -11.08
CA PRO A 12 20.19 -13.64 -10.66
C PRO A 12 21.61 -13.15 -10.95
N GLU A 13 21.78 -12.16 -11.83
CA GLU A 13 23.07 -11.57 -12.16
C GLU A 13 23.58 -10.59 -11.07
N ILE A 14 22.69 -10.11 -10.21
CA ILE A 14 23.05 -9.22 -9.09
C ILE A 14 23.30 -10.10 -7.86
N ASN A 15 24.40 -9.85 -7.16
CA ASN A 15 24.73 -10.54 -5.92
C ASN A 15 24.94 -9.51 -4.80
N LEU A 16 24.01 -9.49 -3.85
CA LEU A 16 24.02 -8.65 -2.67
C LEU A 16 24.53 -9.46 -1.48
N PRO A 17 25.24 -8.84 -0.52
CA PRO A 17 25.51 -9.48 0.77
C PRO A 17 24.20 -9.84 1.46
N PHE A 18 24.12 -11.06 2.00
CA PHE A 18 22.96 -11.54 2.75
C PHE A 18 23.41 -12.44 3.92
N GLU A 19 22.59 -12.53 4.96
CA GLU A 19 22.81 -13.42 6.11
C GLU A 19 21.80 -14.57 6.18
N GLU A 20 20.59 -14.38 5.66
CA GLU A 20 19.53 -15.39 5.62
C GLU A 20 19.05 -15.60 4.18
N SER A 21 18.53 -16.80 3.87
CA SER A 21 18.08 -17.11 2.50
C SER A 21 17.07 -16.11 1.96
N TRP A 22 16.23 -15.54 2.82
CA TRP A 22 15.28 -14.49 2.46
C TRP A 22 15.56 -13.23 3.26
N GLU A 23 15.77 -12.11 2.58
CA GLU A 23 15.84 -10.78 3.19
C GLU A 23 14.76 -9.88 2.60
N LEU A 24 14.18 -9.02 3.45
CA LEU A 24 13.14 -8.10 3.05
C LEU A 24 13.52 -6.68 3.43
N TYR A 25 13.74 -5.84 2.42
CA TYR A 25 13.88 -4.40 2.59
C TYR A 25 12.52 -3.72 2.41
N HIS A 26 11.99 -3.13 3.47
CA HIS A 26 10.58 -2.70 3.45
C HIS A 26 10.30 -1.55 4.42
N ASN A 27 9.09 -0.98 4.31
CA ASN A 27 8.64 0.11 5.16
C ASN A 27 7.29 -0.24 5.80
N SER A 28 7.11 0.15 7.07
CA SER A 28 5.89 -0.12 7.84
C SER A 28 4.65 0.57 7.28
N PHE A 29 4.83 1.73 6.63
CA PHE A 29 3.74 2.50 6.04
C PHE A 29 3.42 2.05 4.61
N SER A 30 4.42 1.69 3.80
CA SER A 30 4.24 1.36 2.38
C SER A 30 3.23 0.23 2.14
N LEU A 31 2.24 0.49 1.26
CA LEU A 31 1.22 -0.49 0.87
C LEU A 31 1.87 -1.71 0.19
N CYS A 32 2.81 -1.50 -0.73
CA CYS A 32 3.52 -2.58 -1.41
C CYS A 32 4.34 -3.42 -0.42
N SER A 33 4.92 -2.79 0.62
CA SER A 33 5.65 -3.52 1.66
C SER A 33 4.74 -4.37 2.52
N LYS A 34 3.56 -3.85 2.91
CA LYS A 34 2.54 -4.64 3.60
C LYS A 34 2.10 -5.84 2.76
N LYS A 35 1.88 -5.63 1.45
CA LYS A 35 1.46 -6.69 0.52
C LYS A 35 2.41 -7.88 0.57
N LEU A 36 3.72 -7.60 0.47
CA LEU A 36 4.73 -8.63 0.49
C LEU A 36 4.84 -9.31 1.86
N ARG A 37 4.74 -8.56 2.96
CA ARG A 37 4.74 -9.15 4.31
C ARG A 37 3.55 -10.10 4.52
N VAL A 38 2.35 -9.72 4.04
CA VAL A 38 1.17 -10.59 4.09
C VAL A 38 1.43 -11.85 3.27
N CYS A 39 1.93 -11.71 2.04
CA CYS A 39 2.29 -12.86 1.19
C CYS A 39 3.25 -13.82 1.90
N LEU A 40 4.39 -13.32 2.40
CA LEU A 40 5.39 -14.14 3.08
C LEU A 40 4.82 -14.82 4.34
N SER A 41 3.96 -14.12 5.09
CA SER A 41 3.31 -14.70 6.27
C SER A 41 2.31 -15.81 5.91
N GLU A 42 1.58 -15.69 4.80
CA GLU A 42 0.66 -16.75 4.32
C GLU A 42 1.42 -17.96 3.81
N LEU A 43 2.58 -17.73 3.19
CA LEU A 43 3.46 -18.79 2.70
C LEU A 43 4.30 -19.46 3.81
N GLY A 44 4.30 -18.89 5.01
CA GLY A 44 5.17 -19.35 6.11
C GLY A 44 6.66 -19.17 5.80
N LEU A 45 7.02 -18.23 4.93
CA LEU A 45 8.41 -17.95 4.56
C LEU A 45 9.04 -16.99 5.57
N PRO A 46 10.00 -17.44 6.40
CA PRO A 46 10.73 -16.53 7.27
C PRO A 46 11.62 -15.62 6.42
N TYR A 47 11.85 -14.41 6.90
CA TYR A 47 12.74 -13.46 6.25
C TYR A 47 13.48 -12.62 7.29
N ARG A 48 14.66 -12.14 6.92
CA ARG A 48 15.38 -11.12 7.68
C ARG A 48 14.81 -9.74 7.41
N ASP A 49 14.50 -9.01 8.47
CA ASP A 49 13.85 -7.70 8.40
C ASP A 49 14.87 -6.57 8.22
N HIS A 50 14.71 -5.78 7.15
CA HIS A 50 15.49 -4.57 6.89
C HIS A 50 14.55 -3.36 6.75
N PRO A 51 14.26 -2.62 7.84
CA PRO A 51 13.39 -1.46 7.77
C PRO A 51 14.08 -0.31 7.05
N ILE A 52 13.39 0.26 6.06
CA ILE A 52 13.83 1.41 5.27
C ILE A 52 12.86 2.55 5.47
N ASP A 53 13.36 3.68 5.95
CA ASP A 53 12.54 4.87 6.11
C ASP A 53 12.15 5.50 4.78
N LEU A 54 10.88 5.88 4.73
CA LEU A 54 10.34 6.85 3.79
C LEU A 54 10.17 8.18 4.54
N ILE A 55 9.95 9.27 3.80
CA ILE A 55 9.81 10.58 4.45
C ILE A 55 8.61 10.62 5.41
N GLU A 56 7.56 9.86 5.10
CA GLU A 56 6.36 9.69 5.93
C GLU A 56 6.61 8.85 7.19
N THR A 57 7.78 8.22 7.35
CA THR A 57 8.16 7.46 8.55
C THR A 57 9.40 8.00 9.25
N GLY A 58 10.10 8.97 8.68
CA GLY A 58 11.26 9.59 9.32
C GLY A 58 12.14 10.37 8.36
N SER A 59 12.64 9.68 7.32
CA SER A 59 13.71 10.21 6.47
C SER A 59 13.69 9.63 5.06
N TYR A 60 14.47 10.22 4.16
CA TYR A 60 14.62 9.74 2.77
C TYR A 60 15.68 8.63 2.64
N GLN A 61 15.60 7.57 3.45
CA GLN A 61 16.58 6.46 3.39
C GLN A 61 16.50 5.70 2.07
N ASN A 62 15.30 5.55 1.52
CA ASN A 62 15.04 4.91 0.22
C ASN A 62 15.72 5.59 -0.99
N VAL A 63 16.15 6.85 -0.86
CA VAL A 63 16.96 7.54 -1.89
C VAL A 63 18.37 7.88 -1.38
N GLY A 64 18.80 7.22 -0.30
CA GLY A 64 20.16 7.24 0.20
C GLY A 64 21.07 6.29 -0.57
N ARG A 65 22.38 6.57 -0.57
CA ARG A 65 23.37 5.79 -1.33
C ARG A 65 23.35 4.30 -0.99
N GLU A 66 23.19 3.94 0.28
CA GLU A 66 23.18 2.56 0.75
C GLU A 66 22.00 1.78 0.17
N PHE A 67 20.78 2.33 0.26
CA PHE A 67 19.61 1.66 -0.31
C PHE A 67 19.59 1.69 -1.85
N LEU A 68 20.08 2.76 -2.48
CA LEU A 68 20.19 2.82 -3.94
C LEU A 68 21.20 1.82 -4.51
N ALA A 69 22.16 1.34 -3.71
CA ALA A 69 23.03 0.23 -4.09
C ALA A 69 22.29 -1.13 -4.11
N ILE A 70 21.20 -1.25 -3.34
CA ILE A 70 20.31 -2.43 -3.32
C ILE A 70 19.22 -2.31 -4.39
N ASN A 71 18.56 -1.15 -4.50
CA ASN A 71 17.55 -0.89 -5.50
C ASN A 71 17.72 0.52 -6.10
N PRO A 72 18.27 0.62 -7.33
CA PRO A 72 18.45 1.90 -8.02
C PRO A 72 17.15 2.69 -8.26
N ALA A 73 15.98 2.05 -8.25
CA ALA A 73 14.70 2.75 -8.38
C ALA A 73 14.32 3.53 -7.11
N GLY A 74 14.95 3.24 -5.97
CA GLY A 74 14.67 3.90 -4.70
C GLY A 74 13.26 3.62 -4.15
N THR A 75 12.71 2.45 -4.48
CA THR A 75 11.37 2.01 -4.07
C THR A 75 11.46 0.83 -3.10
N VAL A 76 10.43 0.68 -2.28
CA VAL A 76 10.25 -0.46 -1.37
C VAL A 76 8.90 -1.14 -1.67
N PRO A 77 8.79 -2.47 -1.48
CA PRO A 77 9.80 -3.37 -0.94
C PRO A 77 10.80 -3.88 -1.99
N VAL A 78 11.87 -4.50 -1.49
CA VAL A 78 12.79 -5.35 -2.26
C VAL A 78 12.91 -6.67 -1.52
N LEU A 79 12.53 -7.76 -2.19
CA LEU A 79 12.77 -9.12 -1.73
C LEU A 79 14.14 -9.55 -2.23
N VAL A 80 14.97 -10.15 -1.38
CA VAL A 80 16.24 -10.75 -1.79
C VAL A 80 16.19 -12.22 -1.41
N HIS A 81 16.46 -13.08 -2.39
CA HIS A 81 16.53 -14.52 -2.19
C HIS A 81 17.93 -15.01 -2.54
N GLU A 82 18.66 -15.53 -1.55
CA GLU A 82 20.06 -15.99 -1.67
C GLU A 82 21.00 -14.96 -2.31
N GLY A 83 20.82 -13.69 -1.94
CA GLY A 83 21.61 -12.56 -2.47
C GLY A 83 21.11 -12.00 -3.79
N HIS A 84 20.07 -12.57 -4.40
CA HIS A 84 19.50 -12.12 -5.67
C HIS A 84 18.24 -11.29 -5.45
N PRO A 85 18.20 -10.01 -5.85
CA PRO A 85 17.02 -9.17 -5.65
C PRO A 85 15.90 -9.51 -6.64
N ILE A 86 14.68 -9.36 -6.16
CA ILE A 86 13.44 -9.37 -6.93
C ILE A 86 12.80 -7.99 -6.80
N TYR A 87 12.65 -7.29 -7.91
CA TYR A 87 12.01 -5.97 -7.96
C TYR A 87 10.57 -6.08 -8.44
N GLU A 88 9.83 -4.98 -8.26
CA GLU A 88 8.39 -4.88 -8.47
C GLU A 88 7.55 -5.77 -7.55
N SER A 89 6.66 -5.14 -6.78
CA SER A 89 5.96 -5.83 -5.69
C SER A 89 5.02 -6.95 -6.16
N HIS A 90 4.59 -6.90 -7.43
CA HIS A 90 3.78 -7.94 -8.06
C HIS A 90 4.63 -9.16 -8.41
N ASP A 91 5.79 -8.95 -9.03
CA ASP A 91 6.71 -10.03 -9.35
C ASP A 91 7.28 -10.67 -8.08
N GLN A 92 7.51 -9.88 -7.03
CA GLN A 92 7.97 -10.35 -5.72
C GLN A 92 6.99 -11.38 -5.09
N ILE A 93 5.68 -11.09 -5.07
CA ILE A 93 4.69 -12.01 -4.47
C ILE A 93 4.49 -13.26 -5.33
N VAL A 94 4.55 -13.15 -6.66
CA VAL A 94 4.48 -14.30 -7.57
C VAL A 94 5.72 -15.18 -7.43
N TYR A 95 6.91 -14.59 -7.34
CA TYR A 95 8.15 -15.32 -7.11
C TYR A 95 8.13 -16.10 -5.79
N ALA A 96 7.76 -15.44 -4.69
CA ALA A 96 7.66 -16.07 -3.38
C ALA A 96 6.66 -17.24 -3.39
N ALA A 97 5.47 -17.05 -3.96
CA ALA A 97 4.47 -18.09 -4.07
C ALA A 97 4.96 -19.28 -4.90
N ARG A 98 5.62 -19.06 -6.05
CA ARG A 98 6.19 -20.14 -6.87
C ARG A 98 7.27 -20.94 -6.14
N TYR A 99 7.99 -20.32 -5.21
CA TYR A 99 9.04 -20.99 -4.44
C TYR A 99 8.51 -21.79 -3.24
N ALA A 100 7.36 -21.39 -2.67
CA ALA A 100 6.81 -21.95 -1.44
C ALA A 100 6.14 -23.34 -1.58
N GLY A 101 6.26 -24.01 -2.73
CA GLY A 101 5.68 -25.33 -2.97
C GLY A 101 4.18 -25.37 -2.69
N ALA A 102 3.71 -26.34 -1.91
CA ALA A 102 2.29 -26.54 -1.62
C ALA A 102 1.59 -25.33 -0.98
N ALA A 103 2.30 -24.53 -0.15
CA ALA A 103 1.73 -23.31 0.42
C ALA A 103 1.47 -22.24 -0.66
N GLY A 104 2.30 -22.22 -1.70
CA GLY A 104 2.15 -21.36 -2.87
C GLY A 104 1.01 -21.76 -3.80
N GLU A 105 0.68 -23.05 -3.87
CA GLU A 105 -0.40 -23.57 -4.73
C GLU A 105 -1.78 -23.01 -4.34
N CYS A 106 -1.98 -22.67 -3.07
CA CYS A 106 -3.21 -21.99 -2.62
C CYS A 106 -3.27 -20.53 -3.07
N LEU A 107 -2.12 -19.86 -3.24
CA LEU A 107 -2.09 -18.45 -3.65
C LEU A 107 -2.15 -18.27 -5.17
N LEU A 108 -1.74 -19.29 -5.92
CA LEU A 108 -1.65 -19.35 -7.37
C LEU A 108 -2.48 -20.54 -7.89
N PRO A 109 -3.78 -20.36 -8.14
CA PRO A 109 -4.64 -21.45 -8.58
C PRO A 109 -4.16 -22.05 -9.91
N ARG A 110 -4.37 -23.36 -10.08
CA ARG A 110 -3.94 -24.10 -11.29
C ARG A 110 -4.89 -23.94 -12.47
N GLU A 111 -6.17 -23.65 -12.19
CA GLU A 111 -7.19 -23.48 -13.22
C GLU A 111 -7.00 -22.12 -13.91
N GLU A 112 -7.05 -22.12 -15.25
CA GLU A 112 -6.64 -20.97 -16.06
C GLU A 112 -7.58 -19.76 -15.87
N ALA A 113 -8.90 -19.97 -15.77
CA ALA A 113 -9.84 -18.90 -15.55
C ALA A 113 -9.70 -18.27 -14.14
N ALA A 114 -9.50 -19.09 -13.11
CA ALA A 114 -9.21 -18.65 -11.76
C ALA A 114 -7.90 -17.87 -11.69
N MET A 115 -6.84 -18.33 -12.37
CA MET A 115 -5.57 -17.61 -12.43
C MET A 115 -5.71 -16.27 -13.15
N ALA A 116 -6.43 -16.22 -14.27
CA ALA A 116 -6.72 -14.96 -14.97
C ALA A 116 -7.50 -13.97 -14.09
N LEU A 117 -8.43 -14.47 -13.27
CA LEU A 117 -9.14 -13.66 -12.29
C LEU A 117 -8.22 -13.14 -11.19
N VAL A 118 -7.30 -13.97 -10.68
CA VAL A 118 -6.26 -13.52 -9.73
C VAL A 118 -5.43 -12.38 -10.33
N GLU A 119 -4.94 -12.54 -11.55
CA GLU A 119 -4.11 -11.52 -12.23
C GLU A 119 -4.87 -10.20 -12.40
N ASP A 120 -6.13 -10.25 -12.83
CA ASP A 120 -6.99 -9.07 -13.00
C ASP A 120 -7.22 -8.34 -11.66
N TRP A 121 -7.55 -9.05 -10.58
CA TRP A 121 -7.77 -8.43 -9.28
C TRP A 121 -6.49 -7.90 -8.62
N VAL A 122 -5.37 -8.57 -8.86
CA VAL A 122 -4.04 -8.10 -8.46
C VAL A 122 -3.66 -6.82 -9.25
N ASP A 123 -4.01 -6.73 -10.54
CA ASP A 123 -3.80 -5.54 -11.35
C ASP A 123 -4.66 -4.37 -10.88
N LYS A 124 -5.94 -4.61 -10.58
CA LYS A 124 -6.87 -3.61 -10.02
C LYS A 124 -6.38 -2.99 -8.71
N ALA A 125 -5.67 -3.75 -7.87
CA ALA A 125 -5.06 -3.24 -6.64
C ALA A 125 -3.73 -2.50 -6.86
N SER A 126 -3.17 -2.51 -8.08
CA SER A 126 -1.83 -2.01 -8.36
C SER A 126 -1.71 -0.49 -8.37
N LEU A 127 -0.51 -0.01 -8.02
CA LEU A 127 -0.11 1.39 -8.09
C LEU A 127 0.79 1.67 -9.32
N VAL A 128 0.93 0.70 -10.23
CA VAL A 128 1.79 0.82 -11.43
C VAL A 128 1.21 1.82 -12.42
N GLY A 129 2.01 2.81 -12.80
CA GLY A 129 1.64 3.87 -13.74
C GLY A 129 1.61 5.23 -13.06
N ASP A 130 0.82 6.16 -13.60
CA ASP A 130 0.55 7.46 -12.98
C ASP A 130 -0.78 7.43 -12.21
N PRO A 131 -0.75 7.40 -10.86
CA PRO A 131 -1.96 7.35 -10.05
C PRO A 131 -2.88 8.56 -10.24
N MET A 132 -2.37 9.72 -10.66
CA MET A 132 -3.19 10.92 -10.77
C MET A 132 -4.11 10.90 -12.00
N HIS A 133 -3.73 10.17 -13.05
CA HIS A 133 -4.51 10.04 -14.28
C HIS A 133 -5.13 8.65 -14.47
N GLY A 134 -4.68 7.64 -13.71
CA GLY A 134 -5.15 6.26 -13.81
C GLY A 134 -6.25 5.84 -12.83
N ARG A 135 -6.91 6.77 -12.11
CA ARG A 135 -7.86 6.44 -11.04
C ARG A 135 -9.06 5.58 -11.49
N ALA A 136 -9.51 5.77 -12.73
CA ALA A 136 -10.57 4.94 -13.30
C ALA A 136 -10.11 3.52 -13.65
N LEU A 137 -8.80 3.31 -13.81
CA LEU A 137 -8.24 2.04 -14.25
C LEU A 137 -8.02 1.07 -13.07
N ARG A 138 -7.58 1.59 -11.91
CA ARG A 138 -7.14 0.77 -10.77
C ARG A 138 -7.53 1.40 -9.45
N ALA A 139 -8.00 0.59 -8.52
CA ALA A 139 -8.25 0.99 -7.14
C ALA A 139 -6.98 1.54 -6.48
N GLY A 140 -5.82 0.93 -6.75
CA GLY A 140 -4.53 1.37 -6.22
C GLY A 140 -4.17 2.81 -6.62
N HIS A 141 -4.64 3.30 -7.78
CA HIS A 141 -4.43 4.69 -8.20
C HIS A 141 -5.22 5.72 -7.39
N CYS A 142 -6.28 5.31 -6.71
CA CYS A 142 -7.03 6.18 -5.81
C CYS A 142 -6.33 6.36 -4.45
N VAL A 143 -5.46 5.41 -4.07
CA VAL A 143 -4.82 5.36 -2.74
C VAL A 143 -4.01 6.62 -2.41
N PRO A 144 -3.16 7.18 -3.31
CA PRO A 144 -2.40 8.39 -2.97
C PRO A 144 -3.30 9.58 -2.63
N GLY A 145 -4.41 9.76 -3.36
CA GLY A 145 -5.37 10.83 -3.08
C GLY A 145 -6.08 10.63 -1.74
N LEU A 146 -6.53 9.40 -1.47
CA LEU A 146 -7.22 9.05 -0.22
C LEU A 146 -6.28 9.01 1.00
N THR A 147 -4.98 8.86 0.80
CA THR A 147 -3.99 8.88 1.90
C THR A 147 -3.53 10.29 2.25
N PHE A 148 -3.79 11.33 1.44
CA PHE A 148 -3.30 12.69 1.73
C PHE A 148 -3.57 13.21 3.15
N PRO A 149 -4.78 13.03 3.73
CA PRO A 149 -5.03 13.47 5.11
C PRO A 149 -4.11 12.78 6.12
N LEU A 150 -3.85 11.49 5.93
CA LEU A 150 -2.94 10.72 6.77
C LEU A 150 -1.47 11.12 6.54
N PHE A 151 -1.07 11.45 5.31
CA PHE A 151 0.25 12.04 5.08
C PHE A 151 0.40 13.37 5.82
N ALA A 152 -0.64 14.21 5.87
CA ALA A 152 -0.61 15.48 6.56
C ALA A 152 -0.32 15.33 8.06
N THR A 153 -0.85 14.28 8.70
CA THR A 153 -0.62 14.00 10.12
C THR A 153 0.71 13.30 10.37
N THR A 154 1.14 12.37 9.53
CA THR A 154 2.45 11.72 9.70
C THR A 154 3.59 12.72 9.46
N VAL A 155 3.53 13.48 8.36
CA VAL A 155 4.60 14.44 8.04
C VAL A 155 4.63 15.64 8.99
N SER A 156 3.56 15.95 9.73
CA SER A 156 3.52 17.08 10.67
C SER A 156 4.59 16.96 11.78
N ARG A 157 4.99 15.73 12.11
CA ARG A 157 6.00 15.41 13.14
C ARG A 157 7.42 15.35 12.59
N ILE A 158 7.59 15.30 11.27
CA ILE A 158 8.90 15.16 10.65
C ILE A 158 9.67 16.48 10.73
N PRO A 159 10.95 16.48 11.15
CA PRO A 159 11.76 17.69 11.14
C PRO A 159 11.85 18.28 9.73
N VAL A 160 11.64 19.60 9.61
CA VAL A 160 11.69 20.31 8.31
C VAL A 160 13.02 20.05 7.59
N ALA A 161 14.12 19.92 8.33
CA ALA A 161 15.42 19.59 7.76
C ALA A 161 15.44 18.24 7.02
N GLU A 162 14.74 17.22 7.51
CA GLU A 162 14.65 15.92 6.84
C GLU A 162 13.85 16.03 5.53
N ILE A 163 12.75 16.78 5.53
CA ILE A 163 11.95 17.04 4.32
C ILE A 163 12.79 17.80 3.28
N LEU A 164 13.54 18.82 3.70
CA LEU A 164 14.39 19.62 2.81
C LEU A 164 15.52 18.80 2.17
N LYS A 165 16.02 17.73 2.81
CA LYS A 165 16.97 16.81 2.15
C LYS A 165 16.40 16.19 0.87
N GLY A 166 15.07 16.04 0.78
CA GLY A 166 14.38 15.58 -0.42
C GLY A 166 14.57 16.48 -1.63
N LEU A 167 14.68 17.80 -1.43
CA LEU A 167 14.94 18.75 -2.53
C LEU A 167 16.28 18.46 -3.21
N LEU A 168 17.25 17.91 -2.48
CA LEU A 168 18.53 17.47 -3.04
C LEU A 168 18.44 16.04 -3.59
N ARG A 169 17.90 15.09 -2.81
CA ARG A 169 18.04 13.65 -3.05
C ARG A 169 16.90 12.99 -3.84
N HIS A 170 15.66 13.48 -3.73
CA HIS A 170 14.52 12.82 -4.34
C HIS A 170 14.46 13.12 -5.85
N PRO A 171 14.21 12.14 -6.74
CA PRO A 171 14.19 12.35 -8.18
C PRO A 171 13.03 13.25 -8.63
N ASN A 172 11.85 13.08 -8.02
CA ASN A 172 10.70 13.98 -8.21
C ASN A 172 10.75 15.12 -7.17
N LYS A 173 11.00 16.36 -7.61
CA LYS A 173 11.10 17.54 -6.72
C LYS A 173 9.75 18.07 -6.23
N GLU A 174 8.66 17.72 -6.90
CA GLU A 174 7.31 18.11 -6.48
C GLU A 174 6.92 17.43 -5.16
N ARG A 175 7.39 16.19 -4.93
CA ARG A 175 7.06 15.43 -3.72
C ARG A 175 7.61 16.08 -2.43
N PRO A 176 8.91 16.43 -2.31
CA PRO A 176 9.39 17.19 -1.16
C PRO A 176 8.71 18.54 -0.97
N ILE A 177 8.34 19.24 -2.05
CA ILE A 177 7.60 20.51 -1.98
C ILE A 177 6.20 20.28 -1.39
N ALA A 178 5.48 19.26 -1.88
CA ALA A 178 4.17 18.89 -1.36
C ALA A 178 4.22 18.50 0.12
N PHE A 179 5.23 17.72 0.54
CA PHE A 179 5.40 17.37 1.95
C PHE A 179 5.81 18.55 2.82
N LEU A 180 6.59 19.49 2.32
CA LEU A 180 6.88 20.73 3.03
C LEU A 180 5.61 21.56 3.23
N LEU A 181 4.76 21.67 2.21
CA LEU A 181 3.46 22.36 2.32
C LEU A 181 2.55 21.66 3.32
N LEU A 182 2.43 20.33 3.27
CA LEU A 182 1.69 19.51 4.24
C LEU A 182 2.19 19.75 5.66
N ARG A 183 3.52 19.72 5.86
CA ARG A 183 4.17 19.97 7.16
C ARG A 183 3.84 21.34 7.74
N LEU A 184 3.77 22.37 6.89
CA LEU A 184 3.51 23.75 7.31
C LEU A 184 2.03 24.03 7.55
N LEU A 185 1.15 23.47 6.72
CA LEU A 185 -0.29 23.67 6.82
C LEU A 185 -0.93 22.77 7.89
N GLY A 186 -0.40 21.56 8.07
CA GLY A 186 -1.01 20.52 8.89
C GLY A 186 -2.35 20.03 8.31
N VAL A 187 -2.94 19.02 8.96
CA VAL A 187 -4.19 18.41 8.52
C VAL A 187 -5.36 19.42 8.51
N GLU A 188 -5.42 20.36 9.45
CA GLU A 188 -6.54 21.32 9.58
C GLU A 188 -6.62 22.39 8.48
N LYS A 189 -5.50 22.73 7.83
CA LYS A 189 -5.48 23.80 6.81
C LYS A 189 -5.27 23.27 5.40
N PHE A 190 -4.64 22.11 5.25
CA PHE A 190 -4.28 21.57 3.95
C PHE A 190 -5.49 21.34 3.03
N TRP A 191 -6.59 20.80 3.56
CA TRP A 191 -7.81 20.58 2.78
C TRP A 191 -8.50 21.89 2.37
N ARG A 192 -8.11 23.07 2.87
CA ARG A 192 -8.68 24.34 2.38
C ARG A 192 -8.20 24.68 0.97
N VAL A 193 -7.10 24.07 0.54
CA VAL A 193 -6.54 24.25 -0.80
C VAL A 193 -7.41 23.50 -1.84
N PRO A 194 -7.99 24.19 -2.85
CA PRO A 194 -8.92 23.58 -3.80
C PRO A 194 -8.36 22.37 -4.56
N LEU A 195 -7.08 22.40 -4.93
CA LEU A 195 -6.43 21.32 -5.66
C LEU A 195 -6.45 20.00 -4.88
N PHE A 196 -6.16 20.05 -3.58
CA PHE A 196 -6.16 18.86 -2.73
C PHE A 196 -7.57 18.32 -2.50
N ARG A 197 -8.56 19.21 -2.31
CA ARG A 197 -9.98 18.79 -2.25
C ARG A 197 -10.41 18.07 -3.51
N ALA A 198 -10.09 18.63 -4.67
CA ALA A 198 -10.43 18.03 -5.95
C ALA A 198 -9.76 16.65 -6.11
N ALA A 199 -8.49 16.52 -5.73
CA ALA A 199 -7.78 15.25 -5.80
C ALA A 199 -8.36 14.17 -4.87
N VAL A 200 -8.72 14.54 -3.64
CA VAL A 200 -9.38 13.64 -2.67
C VAL A 200 -10.76 13.23 -3.19
N ALA A 201 -11.59 14.18 -3.60
CA ALA A 201 -12.93 13.91 -4.11
C ALA A 201 -12.89 13.00 -5.35
N GLN A 202 -12.04 13.29 -6.34
CA GLN A 202 -11.89 12.44 -7.53
C GLN A 202 -11.43 11.02 -7.16
N SER A 203 -10.55 10.88 -6.18
CA SER A 203 -10.09 9.56 -5.72
C SER A 203 -11.17 8.81 -4.96
N ARG A 204 -12.02 9.52 -4.21
CA ARG A 204 -13.18 8.94 -3.51
C ARG A 204 -14.24 8.45 -4.49
N GLU A 205 -14.65 9.28 -5.45
CA GLU A 205 -15.63 8.89 -6.46
C GLU A 205 -15.15 7.69 -7.29
N ALA A 206 -13.87 7.68 -7.69
CA ALA A 206 -13.31 6.54 -8.40
C ALA A 206 -13.23 5.26 -7.52
N MET A 207 -12.89 5.41 -6.24
CA MET A 207 -12.84 4.26 -5.31
C MET A 207 -14.23 3.64 -5.08
N HIS A 208 -15.31 4.43 -5.08
CA HIS A 208 -16.67 3.86 -5.06
C HIS A 208 -16.91 2.89 -6.21
N VAL A 209 -16.52 3.25 -7.44
CA VAL A 209 -16.66 2.37 -8.62
C VAL A 209 -15.87 1.07 -8.45
N HIS A 210 -14.64 1.14 -7.93
CA HIS A 210 -13.83 -0.06 -7.70
C HIS A 210 -14.40 -0.96 -6.62
N LEU A 211 -14.94 -0.38 -5.55
CA LEU A 211 -15.58 -1.14 -4.47
C LEU A 211 -16.94 -1.70 -4.86
N ASP A 212 -17.69 -1.03 -5.75
CA ASP A 212 -18.89 -1.61 -6.39
C ASP A 212 -18.52 -2.84 -7.23
N GLY A 213 -17.39 -2.77 -7.95
CA GLY A 213 -16.83 -3.92 -8.66
C GLY A 213 -16.45 -5.06 -7.71
N LEU A 214 -15.78 -4.75 -6.59
CA LEU A 214 -15.41 -5.76 -5.58
C LEU A 214 -16.66 -6.39 -4.94
N GLU A 215 -17.66 -5.57 -4.60
CA GLU A 215 -18.93 -6.05 -4.05
C GLU A 215 -19.62 -7.01 -5.03
N ALA A 216 -19.75 -6.62 -6.29
CA ALA A 216 -20.36 -7.46 -7.33
C ALA A 216 -19.59 -8.78 -7.50
N GLN A 217 -18.25 -8.75 -7.44
CA GLN A 217 -17.43 -9.95 -7.51
C GLN A 217 -17.68 -10.88 -6.32
N LEU A 218 -17.61 -10.37 -5.10
CA LEU A 218 -17.82 -11.16 -3.88
C LEU A 218 -19.24 -11.74 -3.80
N GLN A 219 -20.22 -11.09 -4.42
CA GLN A 219 -21.60 -11.58 -4.53
C GLN A 219 -21.82 -12.55 -5.72
N SER A 220 -20.86 -12.69 -6.64
CA SER A 220 -21.01 -13.52 -7.83
C SER A 220 -20.88 -15.03 -7.56
N HIS A 221 -20.41 -15.40 -6.37
CA HIS A 221 -20.19 -16.77 -5.91
C HIS A 221 -20.45 -16.89 -4.40
N GLU A 222 -20.56 -18.11 -3.88
CA GLU A 222 -20.77 -18.37 -2.45
C GLU A 222 -19.47 -18.37 -1.62
N GLY A 223 -18.33 -18.44 -2.30
CA GLY A 223 -17.02 -18.50 -1.67
C GLY A 223 -16.63 -17.21 -0.93
N PRO A 224 -15.81 -17.29 0.13
CA PRO A 224 -15.41 -16.14 0.92
C PRO A 224 -14.41 -15.21 0.20
N TRP A 225 -13.56 -15.68 -0.70
CA TRP A 225 -12.45 -14.89 -1.23
C TRP A 225 -12.78 -14.32 -2.61
N ILE A 226 -11.96 -13.41 -3.12
CA ILE A 226 -12.21 -12.74 -4.41
C ILE A 226 -12.40 -13.75 -5.56
N VAL A 227 -11.74 -14.90 -5.48
CA VAL A 227 -11.72 -15.96 -6.50
C VAL A 227 -12.50 -17.20 -6.01
N GLY A 228 -13.49 -17.01 -5.13
CA GLY A 228 -14.32 -18.09 -4.60
C GLY A 228 -13.78 -18.68 -3.31
N ASP A 229 -13.47 -19.97 -3.30
CA ASP A 229 -13.20 -20.71 -2.05
C ASP A 229 -11.77 -20.55 -1.52
N GLU A 230 -10.83 -20.20 -2.38
CA GLU A 230 -9.39 -20.14 -2.05
C GLU A 230 -8.90 -18.71 -1.83
N PHE A 231 -8.08 -18.51 -0.80
CA PHE A 231 -7.41 -17.23 -0.54
C PHE A 231 -6.20 -17.11 -1.45
N THR A 232 -6.16 -16.10 -2.32
CA THR A 232 -5.18 -15.97 -3.41
C THR A 232 -4.34 -14.70 -3.30
N LEU A 233 -3.42 -14.49 -4.25
CA LEU A 233 -2.70 -13.21 -4.38
C LEU A 233 -3.62 -12.00 -4.61
N ALA A 234 -4.84 -12.21 -5.11
CA ALA A 234 -5.85 -11.16 -5.18
C ALA A 234 -6.18 -10.65 -3.77
N ASP A 235 -6.47 -11.56 -2.84
CA ASP A 235 -6.81 -11.22 -1.47
C ASP A 235 -5.62 -10.59 -0.72
N VAL A 236 -4.39 -11.10 -0.94
CA VAL A 236 -3.14 -10.50 -0.45
C VAL A 236 -2.99 -9.05 -0.89
N SER A 237 -3.38 -8.73 -2.12
CA SER A 237 -3.27 -7.38 -2.68
C SER A 237 -4.36 -6.45 -2.16
N TRP A 238 -5.58 -6.97 -1.99
CA TRP A 238 -6.72 -6.18 -1.56
C TRP A 238 -6.78 -5.94 -0.05
N VAL A 239 -6.27 -6.85 0.79
CA VAL A 239 -6.26 -6.63 2.24
C VAL A 239 -5.47 -5.39 2.64
N VAL A 240 -4.35 -5.12 1.98
CA VAL A 240 -3.52 -3.95 2.30
C VAL A 240 -4.06 -2.66 1.70
N LEU A 241 -4.87 -2.76 0.63
CA LEU A 241 -5.59 -1.63 0.06
C LEU A 241 -6.74 -1.23 1.00
N LEU A 242 -7.55 -2.20 1.45
CA LEU A 242 -8.62 -1.96 2.42
C LEU A 242 -8.08 -1.46 3.76
N ASP A 243 -6.98 -2.05 4.27
CA ASP A 243 -6.29 -1.55 5.47
C ASP A 243 -5.90 -0.08 5.31
N ARG A 244 -5.38 0.32 4.14
CA ARG A 244 -5.03 1.73 3.91
C ARG A 244 -6.25 2.65 3.97
N LEU A 245 -7.40 2.20 3.47
CA LEU A 245 -8.65 2.96 3.59
C LEU A 245 -9.06 3.10 5.06
N VAL A 246 -8.90 2.05 5.88
CA VAL A 246 -9.14 2.11 7.33
C VAL A 246 -8.14 3.03 8.04
N GLU A 247 -6.84 2.98 7.70
CA GLU A 247 -5.82 3.86 8.25
C GLU A 247 -6.12 5.34 7.98
N ALA A 248 -6.60 5.64 6.77
CA ALA A 248 -6.98 7.00 6.39
C ALA A 248 -8.44 7.36 6.79
N ASP A 249 -9.06 6.55 7.65
CA ASP A 249 -10.37 6.78 8.26
C ASP A 249 -11.53 6.91 7.24
N TRP A 250 -11.51 6.04 6.22
CA TRP A 250 -12.51 5.99 5.14
C TRP A 250 -13.51 4.85 5.26
N GLU A 251 -13.33 3.92 6.18
CA GLU A 251 -14.12 2.69 6.33
C GLU A 251 -15.64 2.94 6.20
N ARG A 252 -16.19 3.83 7.04
CA ARG A 252 -17.63 4.14 7.06
C ARG A 252 -18.17 4.81 5.80
N VAL A 253 -17.30 5.42 5.01
CA VAL A 253 -17.67 6.04 3.72
C VAL A 253 -17.83 4.97 2.66
N PHE A 254 -17.00 3.93 2.74
CA PHE A 254 -16.84 2.97 1.66
C PHE A 254 -17.54 1.64 1.89
N TRP A 255 -17.70 1.19 3.13
CA TRP A 255 -18.50 -0.01 3.41
C TRP A 255 -19.12 -0.02 4.82
N SER A 256 -20.26 -0.69 4.93
CA SER A 256 -20.98 -1.04 6.15
C SER A 256 -21.85 -2.28 5.89
N GLU A 257 -22.62 -2.74 6.88
CA GLU A 257 -23.59 -3.82 6.65
C GLU A 257 -24.73 -3.40 5.70
N GLU A 258 -25.03 -2.10 5.62
CA GLU A 258 -26.02 -1.52 4.71
C GLU A 258 -25.41 -1.11 3.36
N LEU A 259 -24.14 -0.70 3.36
CA LEU A 259 -23.42 -0.25 2.17
C LEU A 259 -22.32 -1.25 1.81
N ARG A 260 -22.53 -2.06 0.76
CA ARG A 260 -21.58 -3.12 0.34
C ARG A 260 -21.35 -4.20 1.42
N PRO A 261 -22.40 -4.95 1.82
CA PRO A 261 -22.30 -5.98 2.84
C PRO A 261 -21.28 -7.09 2.51
N GLY A 262 -21.07 -7.41 1.23
CA GLY A 262 -20.07 -8.38 0.78
C GLY A 262 -18.65 -7.92 1.13
N VAL A 263 -18.30 -6.67 0.82
CA VAL A 263 -17.03 -6.03 1.19
C VAL A 263 -16.88 -5.97 2.71
N ALA A 264 -17.94 -5.61 3.45
CA ALA A 264 -17.89 -5.58 4.91
C ALA A 264 -17.61 -6.96 5.52
N ALA A 265 -18.30 -8.01 5.06
CA ALA A 265 -18.06 -9.39 5.50
C ALA A 265 -16.67 -9.89 5.10
N TYR A 266 -16.21 -9.50 3.91
CA TYR A 266 -14.86 -9.80 3.41
C TYR A 266 -13.77 -9.15 4.26
N TRP A 267 -13.93 -7.87 4.58
CA TRP A 267 -13.01 -7.15 5.46
C TRP A 267 -12.90 -7.80 6.85
N ASN A 268 -14.03 -8.18 7.46
CA ASN A 268 -14.04 -8.89 8.74
C ASN A 268 -13.25 -10.21 8.69
N ARG A 269 -13.36 -10.97 7.59
CA ARG A 269 -12.61 -12.21 7.38
C ARG A 269 -11.13 -11.97 7.13
N LEU A 270 -10.77 -10.91 6.42
CA LEU A 270 -9.37 -10.52 6.25
C LEU A 270 -8.72 -10.17 7.59
N GLN A 271 -9.43 -9.43 8.45
CA GLN A 271 -8.92 -9.03 9.76
C GLN A 271 -8.69 -10.21 10.72
N SER A 272 -9.41 -11.32 10.54
CA SER A 272 -9.25 -12.51 11.37
C SER A 272 -8.07 -13.39 10.96
N ARG A 273 -7.44 -13.13 9.80
CA ARG A 273 -6.28 -13.90 9.34
C ARG A 273 -5.04 -13.62 10.22
N PRO A 274 -4.28 -14.65 10.62
CA PRO A 274 -3.02 -14.45 11.35
C PRO A 274 -2.03 -13.54 10.61
N SER A 275 -1.97 -13.65 9.28
CA SER A 275 -1.11 -12.81 8.44
C SER A 275 -1.46 -11.34 8.52
N TYR A 276 -2.73 -10.96 8.62
CA TYR A 276 -3.11 -9.56 8.80
C TYR A 276 -2.59 -9.02 10.13
N ARG A 277 -2.65 -9.83 11.20
CA ARG A 277 -2.08 -9.44 12.49
C ARG A 277 -0.57 -9.25 12.40
N SER A 278 0.16 -10.29 12.04
CA SER A 278 1.63 -10.33 12.05
C SER A 278 2.24 -9.39 11.01
N ALA A 279 1.66 -9.33 9.82
CA ALA A 279 2.20 -8.60 8.68
C ALA A 279 1.59 -7.22 8.44
N VAL A 280 0.59 -6.79 9.21
CA VAL A 280 0.04 -5.42 9.06
C VAL A 280 -0.03 -4.71 10.40
N THR A 281 -0.80 -5.25 11.34
CA THR A 281 -1.10 -4.52 12.59
C THR A 281 0.08 -4.48 13.56
N GLU A 282 0.84 -5.56 13.74
CA GLU A 282 1.97 -5.61 14.68
C GLU A 282 3.17 -4.79 14.17
N MET A 283 3.36 -4.77 12.85
CA MET A 283 4.44 -4.04 12.18
C MET A 283 4.15 -2.55 11.98
N ARG A 284 2.95 -2.08 12.35
CA ARG A 284 2.59 -0.66 12.28
C ARG A 284 3.34 0.11 13.37
N SER A 285 4.21 1.02 12.95
CA SER A 285 5.00 1.86 13.86
C SER A 285 4.12 2.83 14.66
N ASP A 286 4.62 3.25 15.82
CA ASP A 286 3.93 4.21 16.69
C ASP A 286 3.65 5.53 15.97
N HIS A 287 4.60 5.99 15.14
CA HIS A 287 4.44 7.17 14.31
C HIS A 287 3.19 7.13 13.43
N ILE A 288 2.92 5.98 12.79
CA ILE A 288 1.73 5.80 11.95
C ILE A 288 0.47 5.74 12.83
N ARG A 289 0.51 5.03 13.96
CA ARG A 289 -0.62 4.94 14.90
C ARG A 289 -1.05 6.32 15.40
N GLU A 290 -0.09 7.15 15.78
CA GLU A 290 -0.34 8.53 16.19
C GLU A 290 -0.92 9.38 15.06
N GLY A 291 -0.43 9.22 13.83
CA GLY A 291 -0.94 9.93 12.66
C GLY A 291 -2.40 9.56 12.34
N ILE A 292 -2.77 8.29 12.49
CA ILE A 292 -4.15 7.81 12.33
C ILE A 292 -5.06 8.43 13.41
N GLU A 293 -4.62 8.43 14.66
CA GLU A 293 -5.41 8.99 15.76
C GLU A 293 -5.60 10.51 15.62
N GLU A 294 -4.54 11.23 15.24
CA GLU A 294 -4.63 12.67 14.97
C GLU A 294 -5.62 12.98 13.84
N LEU A 295 -5.65 12.15 12.79
CA LEU A 295 -6.60 12.32 11.69
C LEU A 295 -8.05 12.16 12.17
N ARG A 296 -8.32 11.14 12.99
CA ARG A 296 -9.65 10.92 13.59
C ARG A 296 -10.06 12.09 14.47
N VAL A 297 -9.17 12.57 15.33
CA VAL A 297 -9.41 13.74 16.18
C VAL A 297 -9.66 15.00 15.34
N ALA A 298 -8.91 15.20 14.24
CA ALA A 298 -9.12 16.33 13.35
C ALA A 298 -10.51 16.30 12.70
N LYS A 299 -10.97 15.13 12.22
CA LYS A 299 -12.32 14.96 11.64
C LYS A 299 -13.43 15.21 12.67
N LEU A 300 -13.22 14.84 13.93
CA LEU A 300 -14.19 15.11 15.00
C LEU A 300 -14.28 16.60 15.37
N ARG A 301 -13.16 17.35 15.25
CA ARG A 301 -13.09 18.76 15.62
C ARG A 301 -13.55 19.71 14.51
N ASP A 302 -13.39 19.31 13.26
CA ASP A 302 -13.68 20.16 12.11
C ASP A 302 -14.78 19.52 11.23
N PRO A 303 -16.04 19.96 11.36
CA PRO A 303 -17.15 19.46 10.56
C PRO A 303 -16.94 19.63 9.06
N LEU A 304 -16.23 20.68 8.63
CA LEU A 304 -15.95 20.92 7.22
C LEU A 304 -14.90 19.93 6.69
N LEU A 305 -13.88 19.61 7.48
CA LEU A 305 -12.95 18.52 7.15
C LEU A 305 -13.71 17.19 7.04
N ARG A 306 -14.62 16.91 7.99
CA ARG A 306 -15.45 15.72 7.95
C ARG A 306 -16.32 15.66 6.69
N GLU A 307 -17.03 16.73 6.36
CA GLU A 307 -17.85 16.83 5.15
C GLU A 307 -17.02 16.67 3.86
N ILE A 308 -15.83 17.27 3.80
CA ILE A 308 -14.94 17.16 2.63
C ILE A 308 -14.47 15.72 2.42
N LEU A 309 -14.14 15.02 3.51
CA LEU A 309 -13.69 13.64 3.41
C LEU A 309 -14.91 12.72 3.22
N GLU A 310 -15.83 12.68 4.17
CA GLU A 310 -16.92 11.70 4.20
C GLU A 310 -18.08 12.00 3.25
N GLY A 311 -18.18 13.23 2.73
CA GLY A 311 -19.39 13.70 2.06
C GLY A 311 -20.39 14.29 3.08
N SER A 312 -21.44 14.91 2.55
CA SER A 312 -22.57 15.48 3.32
C SER A 312 -23.61 14.42 3.67
#